data_AF-A0A7S0IG07-F1
#
_entry.id   AF-A0A7S0IG07-F1
#
_cell.length_a   1.000
_cell.length_b   1.000
_cell.length_c   1.000
_cell.angle_alpha   90.00
_cell.angle_beta   90.00
_cell.angle_gamma   90.00
#
_symmetry.space_group_name_H-M   'P 1'
#
loop_
_entity.id
_entity.type
_entity.pdbx_description
1 polymer ?
#
loop_
_entity_poly.entity_id
_entity_poly.type
_entity_poly.pdbx_seq_one_letter_code
_entity_poly.pdbx_strand_id
1 'polypeptide(L)'
;MTALLPSMDGAERSARRATASARPKLKKFLLRYYPPGIILEYELAGELMQRSVDLLDLSADTDADVLVNAITRQESMIKESHREPLRKLVKKLQSKLRAVSTKSFSLVKELRAHILPLTNCAFNKSGDKFITGS
;
A
#
# COMPACT_ATOMS: atom_id res chain seq x y z
N MET A 1 3.37 18.13 56.23
CA MET A 1 2.89 18.63 54.93
C MET A 1 3.95 18.26 53.89
N THR A 2 3.72 17.14 53.22
CA THR A 2 4.62 16.54 52.23
C THR A 2 4.43 17.25 50.90
N ALA A 3 5.48 17.82 50.33
CA ALA A 3 5.41 18.55 49.08
C ALA A 3 6.49 18.06 48.10
N LEU A 4 6.04 17.83 46.86
CA LEU A 4 6.76 17.69 45.60
C LEU A 4 7.43 16.35 45.25
N LEU A 5 6.69 15.59 44.43
CA LEU A 5 7.20 14.82 43.30
C LEU A 5 7.73 15.76 42.20
N PRO A 6 8.79 15.40 41.47
CA PRO A 6 8.99 15.86 40.11
C PRO A 6 8.80 14.71 39.11
N SER A 7 7.73 14.77 38.32
CA SER A 7 7.58 14.06 37.05
C SER A 7 7.83 15.04 35.93
N MET A 8 8.98 15.03 35.24
CA MET A 8 9.16 15.74 33.95
C MET A 8 10.29 15.15 33.08
N ASP A 9 10.24 13.86 32.74
CA ASP A 9 11.01 13.30 31.59
C ASP A 9 10.32 13.64 30.24
N GLY A 10 10.02 14.94 30.05
CA GLY A 10 9.38 15.48 28.85
C GLY A 10 10.34 16.14 27.86
N ALA A 11 11.64 16.22 28.18
CA ALA A 11 12.58 17.07 27.46
C ALA A 11 13.39 16.36 26.36
N GLU A 12 13.51 15.02 26.37
CA GLU A 12 14.44 14.33 25.44
C GLU A 12 13.80 13.83 24.13
N ARG A 13 12.46 13.77 24.02
CA ARG A 13 11.81 13.38 22.75
C ARG A 13 11.70 14.51 21.72
N SER A 14 12.04 15.74 22.08
CA SER A 14 11.82 16.92 21.20
C SER A 14 13.03 17.27 20.31
N ALA A 15 14.21 16.70 20.56
CA ALA A 15 15.47 17.15 19.94
C ALA A 15 15.86 16.42 18.63
N ARG A 16 14.89 15.93 17.84
CA ARG A 16 15.14 15.40 16.47
C ARG A 16 14.21 15.95 15.38
N ARG A 17 13.53 17.08 15.60
CA ARG A 17 12.91 17.85 14.50
C ARG A 17 13.99 18.64 13.75
N ALA A 18 14.90 17.92 13.11
CA ALA A 18 15.78 18.46 12.09
C ALA A 18 14.90 18.83 10.88
N THR A 19 14.73 20.13 10.66
CA THR A 19 14.36 20.77 9.38
C THR A 19 13.52 19.89 8.45
N ALA A 20 12.23 19.79 8.75
CA ALA A 20 11.29 19.10 7.89
C ALA A 20 11.23 19.82 6.53
N SER A 21 11.87 19.25 5.51
CA SER A 21 11.81 19.76 4.14
C SER A 21 10.34 19.78 3.70
N ALA A 22 9.84 20.96 3.33
CA ALA A 22 8.50 21.14 2.75
C ALA A 22 8.33 20.44 1.39
N ARG A 23 9.43 20.01 0.75
CA ARG A 23 9.38 19.26 -0.51
C ARG A 23 9.14 17.77 -0.25
N PRO A 24 8.15 17.15 -0.92
CA PRO A 24 7.88 15.73 -0.77
C PRO A 24 9.08 14.91 -1.27
N LYS A 25 9.51 13.94 -0.45
CA LYS A 25 10.66 13.08 -0.74
C LYS A 25 10.20 11.64 -0.90
N LEU A 26 10.24 11.13 -2.13
CA LEU A 26 9.92 9.74 -2.42
C LEU A 26 10.83 8.78 -1.64
N LYS A 27 10.22 7.79 -0.97
CA LYS A 27 10.91 6.77 -0.19
C LYS A 27 10.92 5.42 -0.89
N LYS A 28 9.74 4.94 -1.31
CA LYS A 28 9.61 3.64 -1.96
C LYS A 28 8.39 3.55 -2.86
N PHE A 29 8.47 2.64 -3.83
CA PHE A 29 7.35 2.23 -4.65
C PHE A 29 6.75 0.95 -4.08
N LEU A 30 5.43 0.90 -3.98
CA LEU A 30 4.66 -0.25 -3.53
C LEU A 30 3.74 -0.70 -4.65
N LEU A 31 3.78 -1.99 -4.97
CA LEU A 31 2.98 -2.55 -6.05
C LEU A 31 1.59 -2.92 -5.55
N ARG A 32 0.54 -2.49 -6.26
CA ARG A 32 -0.86 -2.87 -5.98
C ARG A 32 -1.41 -3.65 -7.15
N TYR A 33 -1.87 -4.88 -6.92
CA TYR A 33 -2.37 -5.75 -7.98
C TYR A 33 -3.86 -5.56 -8.29
N TYR A 34 -4.68 -5.13 -7.32
CA TYR A 34 -6.13 -5.06 -7.46
C TYR A 34 -6.68 -3.73 -6.86
N PRO A 35 -7.23 -2.82 -7.69
CA PRO A 35 -6.97 -2.73 -9.12
C PRO A 35 -5.48 -2.40 -9.39
N PRO A 36 -4.94 -2.73 -10.59
CA PRO A 36 -3.53 -2.50 -10.91
C PRO A 36 -3.11 -1.05 -10.64
N GLY A 37 -1.98 -0.87 -9.98
CA GLY A 37 -1.51 0.45 -9.61
C GLY A 37 -0.16 0.42 -8.90
N ILE A 38 0.43 1.60 -8.76
CA ILE A 38 1.69 1.82 -8.06
C ILE A 38 1.44 2.87 -6.99
N ILE A 39 1.73 2.53 -5.74
CA ILE A 39 1.64 3.44 -4.60
C ILE A 39 3.03 4.04 -4.36
N LEU A 40 3.07 5.36 -4.33
CA LEU A 40 4.23 6.17 -3.98
C LEU A 40 4.18 6.43 -2.47
N GLU A 41 5.11 5.87 -1.72
CA GLU A 41 5.31 6.26 -0.33
C GLU A 41 6.37 7.35 -0.27
N TYR A 42 6.03 8.48 0.32
CA TYR A 42 6.88 9.66 0.41
C TYR A 42 6.82 10.29 1.79
N GLU A 43 7.84 11.05 2.13
CA GLU A 43 7.88 11.84 3.35
C GLU A 43 7.59 13.30 3.04
N LEU A 44 6.65 13.91 3.76
CA LEU A 44 6.31 15.32 3.68
C LEU A 44 6.21 15.88 5.11
N ALA A 45 6.94 16.96 5.39
CA ALA A 45 6.94 17.59 6.71
C ALA A 45 7.29 16.64 7.88
N GLY A 46 8.04 15.56 7.62
CA GLY A 46 8.40 14.54 8.62
C GLY A 46 7.36 13.43 8.80
N GLU A 47 6.27 13.44 8.04
CA GLU A 47 5.23 12.40 8.06
C GLU A 47 5.31 11.51 6.81
N LEU A 48 5.10 10.20 7.00
CA LEU A 48 4.98 9.25 5.90
C LEU A 48 3.59 9.31 5.31
N MET A 49 3.53 9.66 4.03
CA MET A 49 2.31 9.75 3.24
C MET A 49 2.35 8.76 2.08
N GLN A 50 1.17 8.48 1.53
CA GLN A 50 1.01 7.61 0.37
C GLN A 50 0.17 8.30 -0.69
N ARG A 51 0.55 8.12 -1.95
CA ARG A 51 -0.22 8.55 -3.12
C ARG A 51 -0.30 7.41 -4.11
N SER A 52 -1.51 7.09 -4.58
CA SER A 52 -1.72 6.02 -5.56
C SER A 52 -1.71 6.57 -6.98
N VAL A 53 -0.99 5.89 -7.86
CA VAL A 53 -1.09 6.02 -9.32
C VAL A 53 -1.87 4.81 -9.82
N ASP A 54 -3.10 5.05 -10.25
CA ASP A 54 -4.00 4.00 -10.69
C ASP A 54 -3.75 3.67 -12.17
N LEU A 55 -3.60 2.39 -12.47
CA LEU A 55 -3.29 1.90 -13.82
C LEU A 55 -4.47 1.05 -14.31
N LEU A 56 -5.66 1.66 -14.35
CA LEU A 56 -6.93 0.96 -14.60
C LEU A 56 -6.98 0.36 -16.01
N ASP A 57 -6.40 1.04 -16.99
CA ASP A 57 -6.35 0.62 -18.40
C ASP A 57 -5.12 -0.24 -18.73
N LEU A 58 -4.41 -0.74 -17.72
CA LEU A 58 -3.24 -1.57 -17.95
C LEU A 58 -3.66 -2.94 -18.50
N SER A 59 -3.20 -3.23 -19.71
CA SER A 59 -3.32 -4.55 -20.33
C SER A 59 -1.99 -5.30 -20.32
N ALA A 60 -2.05 -6.60 -20.61
CA ALA A 60 -0.85 -7.44 -20.75
C ALA A 60 0.10 -6.96 -21.86
N ASP A 61 -0.41 -6.23 -22.85
CA ASP A 61 0.30 -5.84 -24.07
C ASP A 61 0.57 -4.33 -24.16
N THR A 62 0.14 -3.57 -23.16
CA THR A 62 0.43 -2.12 -23.06
C THR A 62 1.95 -1.89 -23.10
N ASP A 63 2.40 -0.93 -23.89
CA ASP A 63 3.81 -0.55 -23.93
C ASP A 63 4.24 0.06 -22.57
N ALA A 64 5.16 -0.64 -21.89
CA ALA A 64 5.62 -0.26 -20.57
C ALA A 64 6.44 1.05 -20.59
N ASP A 65 7.19 1.32 -21.66
CA ASP A 65 8.03 2.51 -21.76
C ASP A 65 7.17 3.75 -21.99
N VAL A 66 6.14 3.66 -22.83
CA VAL A 66 5.15 4.74 -23.03
C VAL A 66 4.42 5.05 -21.72
N LEU A 67 3.99 4.02 -20.98
CA LEU A 67 3.29 4.21 -19.71
C LEU A 67 4.18 4.85 -18.65
N VAL A 68 5.42 4.38 -18.51
CA VAL A 68 6.40 4.98 -17.58
C VAL A 68 6.67 6.43 -17.94
N ASN A 69 6.72 6.75 -19.23
CA ASN A 69 6.89 8.12 -19.70
C ASN A 69 5.71 9.03 -19.29
N ALA A 70 4.48 8.54 -19.42
CA ALA A 70 3.28 9.27 -18.99
C ALA A 70 3.28 9.50 -17.46
N ILE A 71 3.55 8.45 -16.68
CA ILE A 71 3.60 8.52 -15.21
C ILE A 71 4.67 9.51 -14.74
N THR A 72 5.86 9.46 -15.34
CA THR A 72 6.98 10.36 -14.98
C THR A 72 6.66 11.83 -15.29
N ARG A 73 5.87 12.11 -16.34
CA ARG A 73 5.43 13.47 -16.68
C ARG A 73 4.34 13.99 -15.73
N GLN A 74 3.44 13.12 -15.29
CA GLN A 74 2.33 13.48 -14.43
C GLN A 74 2.74 13.67 -12.97
N GLU A 75 3.72 12.89 -12.49
CA GLU A 75 4.11 12.86 -11.08
C GLU A 75 5.47 13.52 -10.84
N SER A 76 5.46 14.71 -10.24
CA SER A 76 6.66 15.51 -9.98
C SER A 76 7.67 14.89 -9.00
N MET A 77 7.24 13.91 -8.20
CA MET A 77 8.11 13.17 -7.28
C MET A 77 8.94 12.09 -7.98
N ILE A 78 8.56 11.70 -9.20
CA ILE A 78 9.22 10.65 -9.97
C ILE A 78 10.30 11.31 -10.85
N LYS A 79 11.54 10.94 -10.60
CA LYS A 79 12.72 11.40 -11.35
C LYS A 79 13.10 10.41 -12.44
N GLU A 80 13.92 10.86 -13.38
CA GLU A 80 14.48 10.05 -14.48
C GLU A 80 15.15 8.76 -13.98
N SER A 81 15.86 8.84 -12.86
CA SER A 81 16.53 7.69 -12.23
C SER A 81 15.58 6.57 -11.79
N HIS A 82 14.28 6.85 -11.67
CA HIS A 82 13.27 5.89 -11.26
C HIS A 82 12.57 5.19 -12.44
N ARG A 83 12.85 5.58 -13.69
CA ARG A 83 12.26 4.95 -14.89
C ARG A 83 12.48 3.44 -14.94
N GLU A 84 13.73 3.01 -14.78
CA GLU A 84 14.10 1.60 -14.82
C GLU A 84 13.38 0.76 -13.73
N PRO A 85 13.37 1.18 -12.46
CA PRO A 85 12.53 0.55 -11.42
C PRO A 85 11.04 0.50 -11.77
N LEU A 86 10.46 1.61 -12.25
CA LEU A 86 9.05 1.70 -12.62
C LEU A 86 8.70 0.73 -13.75
N ARG A 87 9.55 0.64 -14.77
CA ARG A 87 9.40 -0.29 -15.89
C ARG A 87 9.36 -1.74 -15.41
N LYS A 88 10.23 -2.11 -14.46
CA LYS A 88 10.20 -3.44 -13.83
C LYS A 88 8.90 -3.69 -13.06
N LEU A 89 8.35 -2.68 -12.38
CA LEU A 89 7.09 -2.79 -11.65
C LEU A 89 5.90 -2.96 -12.59
N VAL A 90 5.82 -2.18 -13.67
CA VAL A 90 4.78 -2.32 -14.70
C VAL A 90 4.83 -3.72 -15.31
N LYS A 91 6.02 -4.22 -15.67
CA LYS A 91 6.18 -5.59 -16.19
C LYS A 91 5.73 -6.67 -15.21
N LYS A 92 5.91 -6.47 -13.89
CA LYS A 92 5.38 -7.38 -12.85
C LYS A 92 3.85 -7.36 -12.78
N LEU A 93 3.21 -6.21 -12.98
CA LEU A 93 1.76 -6.14 -13.08
C LEU A 93 1.27 -6.88 -14.32
N GLN A 94 1.92 -6.65 -15.46
CA GLN A 94 1.58 -7.31 -16.73
C GLN A 94 1.76 -8.83 -16.65
N SER A 95 2.83 -9.32 -16.04
CA SER A 95 3.02 -10.76 -15.85
C SER A 95 1.93 -11.37 -14.97
N LYS A 96 1.46 -10.64 -13.95
CA LYS A 96 0.34 -11.06 -13.11
C LYS A 96 -0.99 -11.08 -13.88
N LEU A 97 -1.21 -10.15 -14.81
CA LEU A 97 -2.39 -10.14 -15.68
C LEU A 97 -2.37 -11.30 -16.68
N ARG A 98 -1.20 -11.64 -17.25
CA ARG A 98 -1.02 -12.79 -18.15
C ARG A 98 -1.23 -14.13 -17.45
N ALA A 99 -0.92 -14.19 -16.16
CA ALA A 99 -1.22 -15.34 -15.32
C ALA A 99 -2.73 -15.44 -15.06
N VAL A 100 -3.51 -15.74 -16.10
CA VAL A 100 -4.89 -16.17 -16.01
C VAL A 100 -4.87 -17.49 -15.23
N SER A 101 -5.09 -17.37 -13.93
CA SER A 101 -5.10 -18.50 -13.02
C SER A 101 -6.41 -19.25 -13.21
N THR A 102 -6.35 -20.45 -13.76
CA THR A 102 -7.39 -21.47 -13.59
C THR A 102 -7.42 -21.83 -12.11
N LYS A 103 -8.10 -21.01 -11.30
CA LYS A 103 -8.22 -21.22 -9.86
C LYS A 103 -9.18 -22.38 -9.63
N SER A 104 -8.64 -23.55 -9.33
CA SER A 104 -9.41 -24.63 -8.75
C SER A 104 -9.54 -24.38 -7.24
N PHE A 105 -10.78 -24.27 -6.76
CA PHE A 105 -11.05 -24.16 -5.33
C PHE A 105 -11.39 -25.54 -4.77
N SER A 106 -10.92 -25.83 -3.57
CA SER A 106 -11.28 -27.03 -2.80
C SER A 106 -11.78 -26.63 -1.42
N LEU A 107 -12.56 -27.51 -0.79
CA LEU A 107 -13.04 -27.28 0.56
C LEU A 107 -11.87 -27.37 1.55
N VAL A 108 -11.53 -26.23 2.16
CA VAL A 108 -10.48 -26.17 3.20
C VAL A 108 -11.04 -26.52 4.56
N LYS A 109 -12.23 -26.00 4.92
CA LYS A 109 -12.83 -26.18 6.23
C LYS A 109 -14.33 -25.94 6.21
N GLU A 110 -15.07 -26.77 6.93
CA GLU A 110 -16.47 -26.58 7.26
C GLU A 110 -16.61 -26.14 8.72
N LEU A 111 -17.48 -25.17 9.01
CA LEU A 111 -17.64 -24.63 10.37
C LEU A 111 -19.09 -24.20 10.64
N ARG A 112 -19.67 -24.75 11.71
CA ARG A 112 -20.96 -24.30 12.26
C ARG A 112 -20.71 -23.27 13.36
N ALA A 113 -20.90 -21.99 13.03
CA ALA A 113 -20.55 -20.89 13.93
C ALA A 113 -21.59 -20.66 15.04
N HIS A 114 -22.88 -20.84 14.74
CA HIS A 114 -23.99 -20.51 15.66
C HIS A 114 -25.05 -21.62 15.67
N ILE A 115 -25.81 -21.68 16.76
CA ILE A 115 -27.02 -22.52 16.87
C ILE A 115 -28.21 -21.82 16.19
N LEU A 116 -28.29 -20.50 16.37
CA LEU A 116 -29.25 -19.61 15.71
C LEU A 116 -28.85 -19.35 14.24
N PRO A 117 -29.76 -18.81 13.40
CA PRO A 117 -29.48 -18.58 11.98
C PRO A 117 -28.33 -17.59 11.77
N LEU A 118 -27.32 -18.04 11.02
CA LEU A 118 -26.22 -17.18 10.58
C LEU A 118 -26.75 -16.09 9.61
N THR A 119 -26.51 -14.82 9.95
CA THR A 119 -26.97 -13.67 9.15
C THR A 119 -25.86 -13.06 8.29
N ASN A 120 -24.59 -13.18 8.71
CA ASN A 120 -23.48 -12.59 7.97
C ASN A 120 -22.14 -13.31 8.22
N CYS A 121 -21.22 -13.24 7.27
CA CYS A 121 -19.82 -13.60 7.42
C CYS A 121 -18.91 -12.68 6.59
N ALA A 122 -17.75 -12.30 7.13
CA ALA A 122 -16.80 -11.45 6.42
C ALA A 122 -15.35 -11.75 6.80
N PHE A 123 -14.47 -11.90 5.80
CA PHE A 123 -13.04 -12.10 5.99
C PHE A 123 -12.30 -10.78 6.21
N ASN A 124 -11.18 -10.85 6.92
CA ASN A 124 -10.19 -9.78 6.91
C ASN A 124 -9.39 -9.78 5.59
N LYS A 125 -8.55 -8.74 5.38
CA LYS A 125 -7.76 -8.57 4.14
C LYS A 125 -6.85 -9.76 3.80
N SER A 126 -6.34 -10.46 4.81
CA SER A 126 -5.44 -11.60 4.63
C SER A 126 -6.19 -12.92 4.39
N GLY A 127 -7.48 -12.98 4.72
CA GLY A 127 -8.27 -14.20 4.68
C GLY A 127 -7.98 -15.20 5.81
N ASP A 128 -7.13 -14.85 6.80
CA ASP A 128 -6.77 -15.74 7.91
C ASP A 128 -7.77 -15.69 9.07
N LYS A 129 -8.64 -14.66 9.10
CA LYS A 129 -9.71 -14.51 10.08
C LYS A 129 -10.98 -14.04 9.40
N PHE A 130 -12.11 -14.43 9.98
CA PHE A 130 -13.42 -13.94 9.58
C PHE A 130 -14.30 -13.71 10.80
N ILE A 131 -15.23 -12.78 10.67
CA ILE A 131 -16.28 -12.51 11.64
C ILE A 131 -17.58 -13.17 11.16
N THR A 132 -18.44 -13.54 12.11
CA THR A 132 -19.78 -14.08 11.83
C THR A 132 -20.80 -13.34 12.67
N GLY A 133 -21.99 -13.11 12.12
CA GLY A 133 -23.14 -12.54 12.81
C GLY A 133 -24.30 -13.53 12.81
N SER A 134 -25.05 -13.59 13.91
CA SER A 134 -26.24 -14.42 14.09
C SER A 134 -27.26 -13.70 14.96
#